data_AF-A0A7X5N1I5-F1
#
_entry.id   AF-A0A7X5N1I5-F1
#
_cell.length_a   1.000
_cell.length_b   1.000
_cell.length_c   1.000
_cell.angle_alpha   90.00
_cell.angle_beta   90.00
_cell.angle_gamma   90.00
#
_symmetry.space_group_name_H-M   'P 1'
#
loop_
_entity.id
_entity.type
_entity.pdbx_description
1 polymer ?
#
loop_
_entity_poly.entity_id
_entity_poly.type
_entity_poly.pdbx_seq_one_letter_code
_entity_poly.pdbx_strand_id
1 'polypeptide(L)'
;VASAVSEAVGRKPVMLVSVFASSAITIACAFVPGWGSFLGLRLVQGILLSGLPAVAMAFIAEEVHPRSSGYAMGLYISGSAMGGMMGRVITGVLMEWGGWRLAIGGIGVLGLGAAVVFWQCLPPSRHFQPRPLQWRGLAENFALHLRDGGLRWLFLVGFLLMGAFVTVYNYIGYRLLAPPFALSHAVVGSVFTVYLVGIASSTFIGGLADRFGRR
;
A
#
# COMPACT_ATOMS: atom_id res chain seq x y z
N VAL A 1 1.60 -10.19 -12.01
CA VAL A 1 2.69 -11.15 -11.66
C VAL A 1 2.55 -11.64 -10.23
N ALA A 2 2.66 -10.80 -9.20
CA ALA A 2 2.56 -11.24 -7.80
C ALA A 2 1.26 -12.01 -7.48
N SER A 3 0.11 -11.56 -8.00
CA SER A 3 -1.15 -12.29 -7.87
C SER A 3 -1.08 -13.71 -8.44
N ALA A 4 -0.51 -13.88 -9.64
CA ALA A 4 -0.36 -15.20 -10.27
C ALA A 4 0.63 -16.09 -9.52
N VAL A 5 1.75 -15.52 -9.05
CA VAL A 5 2.70 -16.25 -8.19
C VAL A 5 2.02 -16.72 -6.91
N SER A 6 1.15 -15.89 -6.33
CA SER A 6 0.40 -16.27 -5.13
C SER A 6 -0.69 -17.31 -5.38
N GLU A 7 -1.15 -17.49 -6.63
CA GLU A 7 -2.05 -18.59 -7.01
C GLU A 7 -1.35 -19.94 -7.12
N ALA A 8 -0.03 -19.94 -7.31
CA ALA A 8 0.78 -21.16 -7.38
C ALA A 8 1.47 -21.49 -6.05
N VAL A 9 1.95 -20.48 -5.32
CA VAL A 9 2.75 -20.65 -4.09
C VAL A 9 1.92 -20.46 -2.82
N GLY A 10 0.73 -19.86 -2.93
CA GLY A 10 -0.12 -19.50 -1.80
C GLY A 10 -0.10 -18.01 -1.52
N ARG A 11 -1.24 -17.47 -1.08
CA ARG A 11 -1.44 -16.05 -0.75
C ARG A 11 -0.54 -15.62 0.42
N LYS A 12 -0.57 -16.36 1.53
CA LYS A 12 0.18 -16.05 2.76
C LYS A 12 1.70 -15.94 2.55
N PRO A 13 2.41 -16.92 1.96
CA PRO A 13 3.86 -16.81 1.74
C PRO A 13 4.25 -15.59 0.91
N VAL A 14 3.52 -15.30 -0.17
CA VAL A 14 3.82 -14.15 -1.04
C VAL A 14 3.66 -12.83 -0.28
N MET A 15 2.59 -12.69 0.52
CA MET A 15 2.40 -11.49 1.35
C MET A 15 3.54 -11.31 2.36
N LEU A 16 3.95 -12.39 3.05
CA LEU A 16 5.02 -12.35 4.03
C LEU A 16 6.36 -11.97 3.38
N VAL A 17 6.73 -12.64 2.29
CA VAL A 17 7.97 -12.30 1.57
C VAL A 17 7.95 -10.84 1.11
N SER A 18 6.84 -10.34 0.57
CA SER A 18 6.71 -8.93 0.17
C SER A 18 6.95 -7.96 1.33
N VAL A 19 6.32 -8.16 2.50
CA VAL A 19 6.46 -7.24 3.65
C VAL A 19 7.85 -7.34 4.29
N PHE A 20 8.36 -8.56 4.49
CA PHE A 20 9.70 -8.75 5.08
C PHE A 20 10.80 -8.22 4.16
N ALA A 21 10.76 -8.57 2.88
CA ALA A 21 11.80 -8.15 1.94
C ALA A 21 11.76 -6.64 1.69
N SER A 22 10.57 -6.03 1.57
CA SER A 22 10.47 -4.57 1.44
C SER A 22 10.97 -3.83 2.69
N SER A 23 10.70 -4.35 3.89
CA SER A 23 11.21 -3.78 5.15
C SER A 23 12.73 -3.91 5.24
N ALA A 24 13.29 -5.08 4.91
CA ALA A 24 14.73 -5.30 4.88
C ALA A 24 15.45 -4.39 3.88
N ILE A 25 14.89 -4.20 2.68
CA ILE A 25 15.44 -3.26 1.68
C ILE A 25 15.35 -1.82 2.18
N THR A 26 14.27 -1.44 2.88
CA THR A 26 14.13 -0.10 3.45
C THR A 26 15.23 0.17 4.47
N ILE A 27 15.54 -0.81 5.33
CA ILE A 27 16.67 -0.73 6.27
C ILE A 27 17.99 -0.62 5.51
N ALA A 28 18.20 -1.46 4.48
CA ALA A 28 19.41 -1.44 3.66
C ALA A 28 19.64 -0.06 3.00
N CYS A 29 18.58 0.62 2.57
CA CYS A 29 18.67 1.97 2.01
C CYS A 29 19.32 3.00 2.96
N ALA A 30 19.25 2.81 4.29
CA ALA A 30 19.87 3.70 5.26
C ALA A 30 21.41 3.67 5.19
N PHE A 31 21.99 2.55 4.75
CA PHE A 31 23.44 2.31 4.74
C PHE A 31 24.09 2.57 3.39
N VAL A 32 23.29 2.85 2.35
CA VAL A 32 23.82 3.04 1.02
C VAL A 32 24.53 4.41 0.91
N PRO A 33 25.77 4.44 0.36
CA PRO A 33 26.54 5.68 0.25
C PRO A 33 26.19 6.53 -0.98
N GLY A 34 25.60 5.94 -2.04
CA GLY A 34 25.38 6.59 -3.33
C GLY A 34 23.91 6.75 -3.73
N TRP A 35 23.61 7.82 -4.47
CA TRP A 35 22.26 8.08 -4.98
C TRP A 35 21.77 7.01 -5.96
N GLY A 36 22.62 6.55 -6.87
CA GLY A 36 22.24 5.54 -7.87
C GLY A 36 21.87 4.19 -7.24
N SER A 37 22.64 3.72 -6.27
CA SER A 37 22.35 2.50 -5.52
C SER A 37 21.13 2.66 -4.60
N PHE A 38 20.94 3.85 -4.01
CA PHE A 38 19.73 4.14 -3.24
C PHE A 38 18.48 4.07 -4.13
N LEU A 39 18.52 4.67 -5.31
CA LEU A 39 17.42 4.62 -6.28
C LEU A 39 17.17 3.18 -6.77
N GLY A 40 18.23 2.42 -7.03
CA GLY A 40 18.13 1.00 -7.38
C GLY A 40 17.40 0.18 -6.31
N LEU A 41 17.77 0.36 -5.03
CA LEU A 41 17.06 -0.30 -3.93
C LEU A 41 15.60 0.15 -3.82
N ARG A 42 15.30 1.43 -4.02
CA ARG A 42 13.91 1.93 -4.02
C ARG A 42 13.07 1.33 -5.16
N LEU A 43 13.66 1.11 -6.32
CA LEU A 43 13.00 0.38 -7.42
C LEU A 43 12.67 -1.06 -7.02
N VAL A 44 13.64 -1.79 -6.47
CA VAL A 44 13.43 -3.16 -6.01
C VAL A 44 12.38 -3.21 -4.90
N GLN A 45 12.43 -2.29 -3.94
CA GLN A 45 11.43 -2.15 -2.88
C GLN A 45 10.02 -1.97 -3.45
N GLY A 46 9.86 -1.08 -4.46
CA GLY A 46 8.58 -0.85 -5.12
C GLY A 46 8.03 -2.10 -5.79
N ILE A 47 8.88 -2.86 -6.50
CA ILE A 47 8.51 -4.12 -7.15
C ILE A 47 8.00 -5.12 -6.10
N LEU A 48 8.74 -5.32 -5.01
CA LEU A 48 8.38 -6.28 -3.96
C LEU A 48 7.10 -5.91 -3.22
N LEU A 49 6.92 -4.61 -2.94
CA LEU A 49 5.78 -4.12 -2.19
C LEU A 49 4.49 -4.10 -3.04
N SER A 50 4.60 -3.91 -4.36
CA SER A 50 3.45 -3.85 -5.28
C SER A 50 2.55 -5.10 -5.24
N GLY A 51 3.12 -6.25 -4.87
CA GLY A 51 2.38 -7.50 -4.77
C GLY A 51 1.43 -7.57 -3.58
N LEU A 52 1.73 -6.86 -2.50
CA LEU A 52 0.98 -7.00 -1.25
C LEU A 52 -0.49 -6.57 -1.38
N PRO A 53 -0.84 -5.39 -1.94
CA PRO A 53 -2.24 -4.99 -2.03
C PRO A 53 -3.07 -5.91 -2.93
N ALA A 54 -2.51 -6.33 -4.06
CA ALA A 54 -3.20 -7.23 -4.98
C ALA A 54 -3.50 -8.58 -4.32
N VAL A 55 -2.52 -9.17 -3.64
CA VAL A 55 -2.67 -10.47 -2.97
C VAL A 55 -3.54 -10.35 -1.71
N ALA A 56 -3.45 -9.25 -0.96
CA ALA A 56 -4.28 -8.99 0.21
C ALA A 56 -5.77 -8.91 -0.15
N MET A 57 -6.10 -8.16 -1.21
CA MET A 57 -7.48 -8.02 -1.67
C MET A 57 -8.07 -9.36 -2.14
N ALA A 58 -7.28 -10.16 -2.88
CA ALA A 58 -7.69 -11.51 -3.27
C ALA A 58 -7.89 -12.43 -2.06
N PHE A 59 -6.96 -12.40 -1.10
CA PHE A 59 -7.07 -13.18 0.14
C PHE A 59 -8.32 -12.82 0.94
N ILE A 60 -8.63 -11.52 1.08
CA ILE A 60 -9.86 -11.06 1.77
C ILE A 60 -11.11 -11.57 1.02
N ALA A 61 -11.13 -11.48 -0.31
CA ALA A 61 -12.27 -11.95 -1.11
C ALA A 61 -12.46 -13.48 -1.06
N GLU A 62 -11.38 -14.25 -0.92
CA GLU A 62 -11.41 -15.72 -0.88
C GLU A 62 -11.71 -16.28 0.53
N GLU A 63 -11.21 -15.65 1.59
CA GLU A 63 -11.24 -16.21 2.95
C GLU A 63 -12.26 -15.53 3.89
N VAL A 64 -12.74 -14.31 3.56
CA VAL A 64 -13.75 -13.62 4.38
C VAL A 64 -15.15 -13.94 3.87
N HIS A 65 -16.06 -14.22 4.79
CA HIS A 65 -17.46 -14.49 4.46
C HIS A 65 -18.05 -13.33 3.62
N PRO A 66 -18.83 -13.61 2.54
CA PRO A 66 -19.28 -12.57 1.61
C PRO A 66 -19.98 -11.37 2.26
N ARG A 67 -20.78 -11.61 3.32
CA ARG A 67 -21.48 -10.58 4.10
C ARG A 67 -20.58 -9.59 4.86
N SER A 68 -19.30 -9.91 5.04
CA SER A 68 -18.33 -9.06 5.75
C SER A 68 -17.12 -8.71 4.89
N SER A 69 -17.15 -9.05 3.61
CA SER A 69 -16.03 -8.83 2.68
C SER A 69 -15.81 -7.34 2.39
N GLY A 70 -16.87 -6.55 2.25
CA GLY A 70 -16.79 -5.10 2.07
C GLY A 70 -16.24 -4.39 3.31
N TYR A 71 -16.71 -4.76 4.50
CA TYR A 71 -16.17 -4.26 5.76
C TYR A 71 -14.68 -4.60 5.94
N ALA A 72 -14.27 -5.85 5.68
CA ALA A 72 -12.86 -6.25 5.78
C ALA A 72 -11.97 -5.49 4.77
N MET A 73 -12.46 -5.29 3.55
CA MET A 73 -11.79 -4.47 2.54
C MET A 73 -11.67 -3.00 3.00
N GLY A 74 -12.72 -2.47 3.62
CA GLY A 74 -12.75 -1.11 4.19
C GLY A 74 -11.73 -0.94 5.32
N LEU A 75 -11.61 -1.92 6.22
CA LEU A 75 -10.58 -1.93 7.27
C LEU A 75 -9.16 -1.99 6.67
N TYR A 76 -8.95 -2.78 5.62
CA TYR A 76 -7.67 -2.84 4.92
C TYR A 76 -7.27 -1.49 4.30
N ILE A 77 -8.21 -0.82 3.63
CA ILE A 77 -8.01 0.51 3.04
C ILE A 77 -7.76 1.55 4.15
N SER A 78 -8.54 1.50 5.23
CA SER A 78 -8.38 2.34 6.41
C SER A 78 -7.01 2.19 7.05
N GLY A 79 -6.55 0.95 7.24
CA GLY A 79 -5.22 0.67 7.78
C GLY A 79 -4.11 1.21 6.88
N SER A 80 -4.27 1.12 5.56
CA SER A 80 -3.31 1.68 4.60
C SER A 80 -3.22 3.20 4.69
N ALA A 81 -4.37 3.88 4.82
CA ALA A 81 -4.42 5.33 5.05
C ALA A 81 -3.77 5.72 6.39
N MET A 82 -4.08 4.99 7.47
CA MET A 82 -3.48 5.23 8.78
C MET A 82 -1.97 5.03 8.76
N GLY A 83 -1.49 3.96 8.12
CA GLY A 83 -0.06 3.72 7.92
C GLY A 83 0.64 4.84 7.14
N GLY A 84 0.01 5.37 6.09
CA GLY A 84 0.53 6.50 5.34
C GLY A 84 0.65 7.78 6.16
N MET A 85 -0.34 8.06 7.01
CA MET A 85 -0.31 9.21 7.93
C MET A 85 0.73 9.04 9.04
N MET A 86 0.67 7.93 9.80
CA MET A 86 1.59 7.65 10.90
C MET A 86 3.04 7.55 10.40
N GLY A 87 3.24 6.93 9.23
CA GLY A 87 4.54 6.87 8.59
C GLY A 87 5.16 8.25 8.39
N ARG A 88 4.41 9.21 7.85
CA ARG A 88 4.92 10.58 7.65
C ARG A 88 5.24 11.29 8.96
N VAL A 89 4.39 11.16 9.98
CA VAL A 89 4.62 11.78 11.29
C VAL A 89 5.88 11.22 11.95
N ILE A 90 6.01 9.88 11.99
CA ILE A 90 7.19 9.21 12.57
C ILE A 90 8.45 9.56 11.78
N THR A 91 8.38 9.58 10.44
CA THR A 91 9.50 10.00 9.58
C THR A 91 9.94 11.42 9.92
N GLY A 92 9.00 12.34 10.08
CA GLY A 92 9.27 13.74 10.40
C GLY A 92 10.02 13.90 11.72
N VAL A 93 9.57 13.21 12.77
CA VAL A 93 10.26 13.22 14.07
C VAL A 93 11.66 12.62 13.97
N LEU A 94 11.81 11.47 13.30
CA LEU A 94 13.13 10.83 13.15
C LEU A 94 14.10 11.66 12.30
N MET A 95 13.59 12.40 11.31
CA MET A 95 14.37 13.32 10.48
C MET A 95 15.03 14.42 11.31
N GLU A 96 14.33 14.96 12.31
CA GLU A 96 14.87 16.02 13.18
C GLU A 96 16.02 15.54 14.07
N TRP A 97 16.01 14.26 14.47
CA TRP A 97 16.95 13.73 15.46
C TRP A 97 18.22 13.15 14.84
N GLY A 98 18.10 12.52 13.67
CA GLY A 98 19.23 11.81 13.04
C GLY A 98 19.23 11.87 11.52
N GLY A 99 18.50 12.82 10.94
CA GLY A 99 18.41 13.02 9.50
C GLY A 99 17.74 11.87 8.75
N TRP A 100 17.94 11.85 7.43
CA TRP A 100 17.22 10.93 6.54
C TRP A 100 17.59 9.46 6.70
N ARG A 101 18.82 9.16 7.13
CA ARG A 101 19.27 7.77 7.37
C ARG A 101 18.58 7.17 8.59
N LEU A 102 18.46 7.93 9.68
CA LEU A 102 17.71 7.48 10.86
C LEU A 102 16.22 7.33 10.52
N ALA A 103 15.65 8.27 9.78
CA ALA A 103 14.25 8.22 9.38
C ALA A 103 13.94 6.99 8.52
N ILE A 104 14.73 6.72 7.48
CA ILE A 104 14.48 5.56 6.60
C ILE A 104 14.76 4.23 7.31
N GLY A 105 15.85 4.14 8.08
CA GLY A 105 16.18 2.96 8.86
C GLY A 105 15.14 2.66 9.93
N GLY A 106 14.69 3.68 10.65
CA GLY A 106 13.67 3.56 11.70
C GLY A 106 12.32 3.10 11.16
N ILE A 107 11.86 3.64 10.03
CA ILE A 107 10.65 3.13 9.36
C ILE A 107 10.84 1.69 8.90
N GLY A 108 12.02 1.35 8.37
CA GLY A 108 12.33 -0.03 7.98
C GLY A 108 12.25 -1.01 9.15
N VAL A 109 12.75 -0.63 10.32
CA VAL A 109 12.66 -1.43 11.56
C VAL A 109 11.22 -1.54 12.04
N LEU A 110 10.45 -0.45 12.04
CA LEU A 110 9.02 -0.49 12.38
C LEU A 110 8.23 -1.37 11.40
N GLY A 111 8.54 -1.29 10.11
CA GLY A 111 7.98 -2.16 9.07
C GLY A 111 8.32 -3.62 9.31
N LEU A 112 9.55 -3.93 9.73
CA LEU A 112 9.96 -5.28 10.09
C LEU A 112 9.20 -5.80 11.32
N GLY A 113 9.03 -4.97 12.34
CA GLY A 113 8.19 -5.29 13.51
C GLY A 113 6.74 -5.57 13.11
N ALA A 114 6.16 -4.72 12.25
CA ALA A 114 4.83 -4.94 11.70
C ALA A 114 4.74 -6.23 10.86
N ALA A 115 5.81 -6.59 10.13
CA ALA A 115 5.89 -7.85 9.39
C ALA A 115 5.84 -9.07 10.31
N VAL A 116 6.50 -9.00 11.47
CA VAL A 116 6.48 -10.06 12.50
C VAL A 116 5.08 -10.19 13.10
N VAL A 117 4.45 -9.07 13.47
CA VAL A 117 3.06 -9.08 13.97
C VAL A 117 2.12 -9.66 12.92
N PHE A 118 2.27 -9.24 11.65
CA PHE A 118 1.49 -9.75 10.54
C PHE A 118 1.67 -11.26 10.35
N TRP A 119 2.90 -11.76 10.48
CA TRP A 119 3.20 -13.20 10.41
C TRP A 119 2.49 -14.02 11.50
N GLN A 120 2.49 -13.51 12.73
CA GLN A 120 1.87 -14.17 13.89
C GLN A 120 0.34 -14.12 13.83
N CYS A 121 -0.24 -13.00 13.38
CA CYS A 121 -1.68 -12.81 13.33
C CYS A 121 -2.35 -13.42 12.10
N LEU A 122 -1.63 -13.57 10.97
CA LEU A 122 -2.24 -14.05 9.73
C LEU A 122 -2.57 -15.55 9.81
N PRO A 123 -3.84 -15.97 9.77
CA PRO A 123 -4.19 -17.38 9.78
C PRO A 123 -3.67 -18.08 8.50
N PRO A 124 -3.40 -19.39 8.55
CA PRO A 124 -3.07 -20.16 7.35
C PRO A 124 -4.25 -20.12 6.37
N SER A 125 -3.97 -19.93 5.07
CA SER A 125 -4.97 -20.02 4.00
C SER A 125 -5.61 -21.41 4.02
N ARG A 126 -6.94 -21.49 4.17
CA ARG A 126 -7.68 -22.76 4.29
C ARG A 126 -8.35 -23.16 2.98
N HIS A 127 -8.63 -22.20 2.10
CA HIS A 127 -9.33 -22.44 0.83
C HIS A 127 -8.42 -22.39 -0.40
N PHE A 128 -7.10 -22.36 -0.20
CA PHE A 128 -6.15 -22.27 -1.28
C PHE A 128 -6.06 -23.59 -2.07
N GLN A 129 -6.47 -23.56 -3.34
CA GLN A 129 -6.15 -24.61 -4.31
C GLN A 129 -5.05 -24.13 -5.25
N PRO A 130 -3.87 -24.78 -5.27
CA PRO A 130 -2.77 -24.39 -6.13
C PRO A 130 -3.20 -24.46 -7.60
N ARG A 131 -3.11 -23.34 -8.32
CA ARG A 131 -3.29 -23.31 -9.77
C ARG A 131 -1.93 -23.13 -10.45
N PRO A 132 -1.64 -23.89 -11.51
CA PRO A 132 -0.37 -23.75 -12.22
C PRO A 132 -0.26 -22.36 -12.85
N LEU A 133 0.95 -21.80 -12.85
CA LEU A 133 1.25 -20.51 -13.47
C LEU A 133 1.03 -20.57 -14.99
N GLN A 134 -0.07 -20.00 -15.46
CA GLN A 134 -0.36 -19.88 -16.88
C GLN A 134 -0.01 -18.48 -17.39
N TRP A 135 1.26 -18.27 -17.74
CA TRP A 135 1.75 -16.97 -18.25
C TRP A 135 1.02 -16.49 -19.51
N ARG A 136 0.66 -17.41 -20.41
CA ARG A 136 -0.13 -17.11 -21.61
C ARG A 136 -1.55 -16.67 -21.25
N GLY A 137 -2.23 -17.42 -20.39
CA GLY A 137 -3.56 -17.04 -19.89
C GLY A 137 -3.56 -15.71 -19.12
N LEU A 138 -2.46 -15.38 -18.42
CA LEU A 138 -2.32 -14.08 -17.77
C LEU A 138 -2.21 -12.93 -18.78
N ALA A 139 -1.43 -13.09 -19.84
CA ALA A 139 -1.29 -12.10 -20.89
C ALA A 139 -2.61 -11.93 -21.67
N GLU A 140 -3.29 -13.03 -21.97
CA GLU A 140 -4.61 -13.03 -22.62
C GLU A 140 -5.66 -12.33 -21.76
N ASN A 141 -5.73 -12.68 -20.46
CA ASN A 141 -6.61 -12.00 -19.53
C ASN A 141 -6.30 -10.51 -19.46
N PHE A 142 -5.04 -10.12 -19.32
CA PHE A 142 -4.67 -8.71 -19.30
C PHE A 142 -5.11 -7.98 -20.58
N ALA A 143 -4.92 -8.61 -21.75
CA ALA A 143 -5.39 -8.07 -23.02
C ALA A 143 -6.92 -7.97 -23.10
N LEU A 144 -7.66 -8.93 -22.55
CA LEU A 144 -9.12 -8.90 -22.48
C LEU A 144 -9.61 -7.73 -21.61
N HIS A 145 -9.02 -7.53 -20.42
CA HIS A 145 -9.37 -6.41 -19.54
C HIS A 145 -9.10 -5.04 -20.20
N LEU A 146 -8.06 -4.95 -21.03
CA LEU A 146 -7.75 -3.72 -21.78
C LEU A 146 -8.62 -3.54 -23.04
N ARG A 147 -9.23 -4.60 -23.57
CA ARG A 147 -10.17 -4.50 -24.70
C ARG A 147 -11.54 -4.01 -24.26
N ASP A 148 -11.93 -4.30 -23.02
CA ASP A 148 -13.15 -3.78 -22.42
C ASP A 148 -13.08 -2.24 -22.29
N GLY A 149 -14.06 -1.54 -22.87
CA GLY A 149 -14.14 -0.08 -22.83
C GLY A 149 -14.39 0.47 -21.43
N GLY A 150 -15.20 -0.20 -20.63
CA GLY A 150 -15.55 0.23 -19.28
C GLY A 150 -14.39 0.07 -18.30
N LEU A 151 -13.69 -1.06 -18.36
CA LEU A 151 -12.54 -1.31 -17.48
C LEU A 151 -11.37 -0.35 -17.74
N ARG A 152 -11.13 0.02 -19.00
CA ARG A 152 -10.12 1.04 -19.33
C ARG A 152 -10.38 2.37 -18.64
N TRP A 153 -11.62 2.85 -18.66
CA TRP A 153 -11.99 4.07 -17.95
C TRP A 153 -11.86 3.92 -16.45
N LEU A 154 -12.24 2.76 -15.89
CA LEU A 154 -12.09 2.49 -14.47
C LEU A 154 -10.61 2.52 -14.03
N PHE A 155 -9.72 1.91 -14.81
CA PHE A 155 -8.28 1.96 -14.54
C PHE A 155 -7.71 3.36 -14.69
N LEU A 156 -8.14 4.11 -15.71
CA LEU A 156 -7.69 5.49 -15.92
C LEU A 156 -8.14 6.40 -14.77
N VAL A 157 -9.38 6.28 -14.33
CA VAL A 157 -9.90 7.04 -13.18
C VAL A 157 -9.12 6.70 -11.91
N GLY A 158 -8.89 5.42 -11.63
CA GLY A 158 -8.07 5.00 -10.48
C GLY A 158 -6.64 5.54 -10.56
N PHE A 159 -6.03 5.50 -11.74
CA PHE A 159 -4.69 6.04 -11.99
C PHE A 159 -4.64 7.55 -11.79
N LEU A 160 -5.58 8.31 -12.37
CA LEU A 160 -5.63 9.77 -12.27
C LEU A 160 -5.93 10.23 -10.84
N LEU A 161 -6.89 9.60 -10.15
CA LEU A 161 -7.22 9.92 -8.77
C LEU A 161 -6.04 9.64 -7.85
N MET A 162 -5.41 8.46 -7.98
CA MET A 162 -4.27 8.12 -7.13
C MET A 162 -3.02 8.94 -7.48
N GLY A 163 -2.80 9.24 -8.76
CA GLY A 163 -1.72 10.11 -9.22
C GLY A 163 -1.89 11.55 -8.74
N ALA A 164 -3.09 12.10 -8.81
CA ALA A 164 -3.42 13.42 -8.27
C ALA A 164 -3.23 13.45 -6.75
N PHE A 165 -3.73 12.44 -6.04
CA PHE A 165 -3.56 12.28 -4.60
C PHE A 165 -2.07 12.27 -4.21
N VAL A 166 -1.27 11.39 -4.83
CA VAL A 166 0.17 11.29 -4.55
C VAL A 166 0.91 12.59 -4.88
N THR A 167 0.57 13.25 -5.99
CA THR A 167 1.19 14.52 -6.38
C THR A 167 0.88 15.62 -5.36
N VAL A 168 -0.40 15.83 -5.05
CA VAL A 168 -0.82 16.87 -4.12
C VAL A 168 -0.13 16.68 -2.77
N TYR A 169 -0.15 15.47 -2.20
CA TYR A 169 0.44 15.25 -0.87
C TYR A 169 1.97 15.32 -0.84
N ASN A 170 2.67 15.13 -1.96
CA ASN A 170 4.14 15.29 -2.00
C ASN A 170 4.57 16.74 -2.19
N TYR A 171 3.78 17.56 -2.90
CA TYR A 171 4.18 18.92 -3.27
C TYR A 171 3.49 20.03 -2.47
N ILE A 172 2.32 19.77 -1.89
CA ILE A 172 1.56 20.78 -1.16
C ILE A 172 2.35 21.35 0.01
N GLY A 173 3.14 20.51 0.70
CA GLY A 173 4.00 20.95 1.81
C GLY A 173 5.02 22.00 1.39
N TYR A 174 5.75 21.76 0.30
CA TYR A 174 6.72 22.73 -0.23
C TYR A 174 6.06 24.05 -0.63
N ARG A 175 4.85 23.99 -1.21
CA ARG A 175 4.14 25.19 -1.65
C ARG A 175 3.55 26.01 -0.50
N LEU A 176 3.10 25.36 0.58
CA LEU A 176 2.56 26.04 1.76
C LEU A 176 3.65 26.66 2.64
N LEU A 177 4.85 26.07 2.64
CA LEU A 177 6.03 26.64 3.32
C LEU A 177 6.61 27.84 2.55
N ALA A 178 6.50 27.85 1.22
CA ALA A 178 6.98 28.95 0.39
C ALA A 178 6.06 30.19 0.45
N PRO A 179 6.58 31.40 0.14
CA PRO A 179 5.74 32.57 -0.12
C PRO A 179 4.73 32.29 -1.25
N PRO A 180 3.49 32.83 -1.19
CA PRO A 180 2.95 33.85 -0.27
C PRO A 180 2.39 33.29 1.05
N PHE A 181 2.34 31.97 1.23
CA PHE A 181 1.66 31.36 2.36
C PHE A 181 2.53 31.35 3.62
N ALA A 182 3.83 31.06 3.49
CA ALA A 182 4.82 31.08 4.58
C ALA A 182 4.33 30.43 5.88
N LEU A 183 3.56 29.33 5.77
CA LEU A 183 2.93 28.68 6.91
C LEU A 183 3.97 27.93 7.73
N SER A 184 3.69 27.76 9.03
CA SER A 184 4.55 26.94 9.88
C SER A 184 4.45 25.46 9.53
N HIS A 185 5.52 24.70 9.79
CA HIS A 185 5.55 23.24 9.62
C HIS A 185 4.40 22.52 10.36
N ALA A 186 3.99 23.04 11.52
CA ALA A 186 2.86 22.51 12.29
C ALA A 186 1.53 22.62 11.54
N VAL A 187 1.26 23.77 10.90
CA VAL A 187 0.04 23.98 10.11
C VAL A 187 0.07 23.11 8.85
N VAL A 188 1.22 22.98 8.19
CA VAL A 188 1.36 22.08 7.03
C VAL A 188 1.14 20.62 7.41
N GLY A 189 1.65 20.19 8.57
CA GLY A 189 1.41 18.85 9.11
C GLY A 189 -0.07 18.56 9.39
N SER A 190 -0.85 19.58 9.75
CA SER A 190 -2.30 19.44 9.99
C SER A 190 -3.09 18.99 8.75
N VAL A 191 -2.58 19.24 7.53
CA VAL A 191 -3.22 18.80 6.28
C VAL A 191 -3.37 17.27 6.23
N PHE A 192 -2.47 16.52 6.87
CA PHE A 192 -2.57 15.07 6.91
C PHE A 192 -3.69 14.55 7.83
N THR A 193 -4.29 15.39 8.68
CA THR A 193 -5.49 14.99 9.45
C THR A 193 -6.67 14.65 8.56
N VAL A 194 -6.69 15.12 7.31
CA VAL A 194 -7.66 14.72 6.28
C VAL A 194 -7.66 13.20 6.04
N TYR A 195 -6.54 12.50 6.29
CA TYR A 195 -6.51 11.04 6.23
C TYR A 195 -7.49 10.39 7.22
N LEU A 196 -7.77 11.01 8.37
CA LEU A 196 -8.75 10.51 9.34
C LEU A 196 -10.15 10.41 8.74
N VAL A 197 -10.52 11.37 7.89
CA VAL A 197 -11.78 11.34 7.14
C VAL A 197 -11.79 10.17 6.16
N GLY A 198 -10.67 9.92 5.47
CA GLY A 198 -10.50 8.76 4.57
C GLY A 198 -10.60 7.42 5.30
N ILE A 199 -10.01 7.32 6.49
CA ILE A 199 -10.08 6.14 7.36
C ILE A 199 -11.53 5.87 7.78
N ALA A 200 -12.22 6.88 8.33
CA ALA A 200 -13.60 6.72 8.77
C ALA A 200 -14.56 6.40 7.61
N SER A 201 -14.42 7.12 6.49
CA SER A 201 -15.30 6.94 5.31
C SER A 201 -15.13 5.59 4.65
N SER A 202 -13.91 5.05 4.51
CA SER A 202 -13.70 3.77 3.82
C SER A 202 -14.26 2.57 4.59
N THR A 203 -14.18 2.57 5.92
CA THR A 203 -14.83 1.54 6.74
C THR A 203 -16.36 1.66 6.69
N PHE A 204 -16.88 2.89 6.79
CA PHE A 204 -18.31 3.15 6.73
C PHE A 204 -18.91 2.77 5.37
N ILE A 205 -18.34 3.26 4.26
CA ILE A 205 -18.78 2.96 2.90
C ILE A 205 -18.64 1.47 2.59
N GLY A 206 -17.58 0.80 3.07
CA GLY A 206 -17.41 -0.65 2.94
C GLY A 206 -18.57 -1.44 3.54
N GLY A 207 -19.02 -1.06 4.75
CA GLY A 207 -20.20 -1.66 5.39
C GLY A 207 -21.53 -1.32 4.70
N LEU A 208 -21.66 -0.09 4.17
CA LEU A 208 -22.82 0.28 3.36
C LEU A 208 -22.91 -0.51 2.05
N ALA A 209 -21.77 -0.75 1.39
CA ALA A 209 -21.71 -1.55 0.17
C ALA A 209 -22.18 -3.01 0.40
N ASP A 210 -21.87 -3.58 1.57
CA ASP A 210 -22.37 -4.91 1.98
C ASP A 210 -23.91 -4.91 2.17
N ARG A 211 -24.51 -3.76 2.52
CA ARG A 211 -25.97 -3.65 2.79
C ARG A 211 -26.80 -3.28 1.55
N PHE A 212 -26.29 -2.41 0.68
CA PHE A 212 -27.03 -1.87 -0.47
C PHE A 212 -26.62 -2.50 -1.82
N GLY A 213 -25.58 -3.34 -1.84
CA GLY A 213 -25.07 -3.96 -3.06
C GLY A 213 -24.14 -3.03 -3.87
N ARG A 214 -23.37 -3.62 -4.79
CA ARG A 214 -22.27 -2.97 -5.53
C ARG A 214 -22.73 -2.42 -6.90
N ARG A 215 -23.86 -1.69 -6.94
CA ARG A 215 -24.39 -1.12 -8.19
C ARG A 215 -23.57 0.08 -8.67
#